data_AF-A0A0L6WNI5-F1
#
_entry.id   AF-A0A0L6WNI5-F1
#
_cell.length_a   1.000
_cell.length_b   1.000
_cell.length_c   1.000
_cell.angle_alpha   90.00
_cell.angle_beta   90.00
_cell.angle_gamma   90.00
#
_symmetry.space_group_name_H-M   'P 1'
#
loop_
_entity.id
_entity.type
_entity.pdbx_description
1 polymer ?
#
loop_
_entity_poly.entity_id
_entity_poly.type
_entity_poly.pdbx_seq_one_letter_code
_entity_poly.pdbx_strand_id
1 'polypeptide(L)'
;MSPAEIISSISNKFIEARECGELLFFPSTICKHEDLGVQFEVRLCPALQKKPVAEVDLAKEKIKEGTQFDAFTPPYNPSLHVGDLEDDGGTNYVVLLNKFALLPDHFLLVTKEFQSQTSPLMPPDLVQTYFLLAEARKLGKQYFAFYNCGEHSGASQPRKHIQFIPVHDKNPPIEVLAKAANLEVQDKPFSLTALPYAHYVFRFPNQLPSYTQDKIEQVLSSAFLSLLDLVVSTVRLDPEYPPGRPSYNVLITLEHMHLIPRKQDVYTIPETGYKVSVNALGFAGMLLVKSNEELKALEKESVGTVLLSLGLKNVHKTQIGDITAEVE
;
A
#
# COMPACT_ATOMS: atom_id res chain seq x y z
N MET A 1 9.07 8.14 20.99
CA MET A 1 8.22 9.34 20.77
C MET A 1 6.78 8.88 20.76
N SER A 2 5.81 9.76 21.04
CA SER A 2 4.40 9.44 20.80
C SER A 2 4.04 9.52 19.31
N PRO A 3 2.99 8.82 18.84
CA PRO A 3 2.51 8.97 17.46
C PRO A 3 2.19 10.43 17.09
N ALA A 4 1.66 11.22 18.02
CA ALA A 4 1.36 12.64 17.79
C ALA A 4 2.63 13.50 17.55
N GLU A 5 3.70 13.26 18.31
CA GLU A 5 5.00 13.92 18.11
C GLU A 5 5.61 13.56 16.75
N ILE A 6 5.50 12.29 16.35
CA ILE A 6 5.95 11.84 15.02
C ILE A 6 5.20 12.59 13.93
N ILE A 7 3.86 12.54 13.94
CA ILE A 7 3.06 13.12 12.86
C ILE A 7 3.23 14.64 12.75
N SER A 8 3.34 15.34 13.89
CA SER A 8 3.58 16.79 13.90
C SER A 8 4.94 17.17 13.33
N SER A 9 5.97 16.33 13.51
CA SER A 9 7.33 16.59 13.04
C SER A 9 7.59 16.30 11.55
N ILE A 10 6.79 15.46 10.90
CA ILE A 10 7.03 14.98 9.52
C ILE A 10 7.29 16.12 8.54
N SER A 11 6.41 17.11 8.50
CA SER A 11 6.45 18.15 7.46
C SER A 11 7.69 19.05 7.59
N ASN A 12 8.08 19.37 8.83
CA ASN A 12 9.30 20.14 9.08
C ASN A 12 10.55 19.32 8.73
N LYS A 13 10.62 18.05 9.18
CA LYS A 13 11.74 17.16 8.83
C LYS A 13 11.83 16.93 7.33
N PHE A 14 10.70 16.85 6.62
CA PHE A 14 10.69 16.73 5.16
C PHE A 14 11.33 17.94 4.49
N ILE A 15 10.99 19.15 4.94
CA ILE A 15 11.58 20.39 4.42
C ILE A 15 13.08 20.42 4.69
N GLU A 16 13.49 20.16 5.94
CA GLU A 16 14.90 20.14 6.36
C GLU A 16 15.72 19.11 5.57
N ALA A 17 15.22 17.88 5.45
CA ALA A 17 15.88 16.80 4.72
C ALA A 17 16.01 17.11 3.22
N ARG A 18 15.03 17.79 2.64
CA ARG A 18 15.08 18.24 1.25
C ARG A 18 16.09 19.36 1.06
N GLU A 19 16.12 20.33 1.98
CA GLU A 19 17.04 21.48 1.92
C GLU A 19 18.50 21.07 2.11
N CYS A 20 18.77 20.08 2.96
CA CYS A 20 20.12 19.53 3.14
C CYS A 20 20.53 18.51 2.07
N GLY A 21 19.64 18.18 1.13
CA GLY A 21 19.91 17.30 -0.02
C GLY A 21 19.85 15.80 0.27
N GLU A 22 19.55 15.40 1.51
CA GLU A 22 19.43 13.99 1.90
C GLU A 22 18.12 13.35 1.42
N LEU A 23 17.09 14.16 1.19
CA LEU A 23 15.83 13.75 0.57
C LEU A 23 15.71 14.28 -0.86
N LEU A 24 15.54 13.36 -1.81
CA LEU A 24 15.34 13.65 -3.22
C LEU A 24 13.86 13.73 -3.55
N PHE A 25 13.36 14.95 -3.71
CA PHE A 25 11.99 15.20 -4.14
C PHE A 25 11.91 15.29 -5.67
N PHE A 26 10.99 14.54 -6.26
CA PHE A 26 10.78 14.51 -7.71
C PHE A 26 9.45 15.19 -8.06
N PRO A 27 9.49 16.43 -8.59
CA PRO A 27 8.29 17.11 -9.06
C PRO A 27 7.54 16.25 -10.07
N SER A 28 6.22 16.22 -9.92
CA SER A 28 5.34 15.43 -10.77
C SER A 28 4.00 16.13 -10.94
N THR A 29 3.33 15.82 -12.04
CA THR A 29 1.97 16.30 -12.33
C THR A 29 0.98 15.15 -12.21
N ILE A 30 -0.28 15.46 -11.91
CA ILE A 30 -1.36 14.47 -11.84
C ILE A 30 -2.29 14.68 -13.02
N CYS A 31 -2.55 13.60 -13.76
CA CYS A 31 -3.59 13.51 -14.76
C CYS A 31 -4.72 12.66 -14.20
N LYS A 32 -5.95 13.19 -14.18
CA LYS A 32 -7.14 12.44 -13.73
C LYS A 32 -7.67 11.61 -14.89
N HIS A 33 -7.91 10.33 -14.65
CA HIS A 33 -8.41 9.38 -15.64
C HIS A 33 -9.58 8.59 -15.05
N GLU A 34 -10.73 8.61 -15.71
CA GLU A 34 -11.92 7.90 -15.25
C GLU A 34 -11.95 6.50 -15.87
N ASP A 35 -11.94 5.48 -15.03
CA ASP A 35 -12.07 4.06 -15.42
C ASP A 35 -12.70 3.29 -14.26
N LEU A 36 -13.43 2.20 -14.52
CA LEU A 36 -14.05 1.35 -13.50
C LEU A 36 -14.93 2.09 -12.45
N GLY A 37 -15.48 3.25 -12.79
CA GLY A 37 -16.22 4.10 -11.85
C GLY A 37 -15.35 4.79 -10.80
N VAL A 38 -14.03 4.87 -11.02
CA VAL A 38 -13.03 5.51 -10.16
C VAL A 38 -12.30 6.59 -10.96
N GLN A 39 -12.07 7.74 -10.34
CA GLN A 39 -11.21 8.77 -10.89
C GLN A 39 -9.76 8.47 -10.49
N PHE A 40 -9.05 7.68 -11.30
CA PHE A 40 -7.65 7.38 -11.10
C PHE A 40 -6.77 8.63 -11.21
N GLU A 41 -5.76 8.69 -10.35
CA GLU A 41 -4.70 9.69 -10.39
C GLU A 41 -3.47 9.09 -11.06
N VAL A 42 -3.22 9.46 -12.31
CA VAL A 42 -2.00 9.04 -13.02
C VAL A 42 -0.94 10.13 -12.85
N ARG A 43 0.06 9.83 -12.03
CA ARG A 43 1.19 10.72 -11.75
C ARG A 43 2.23 10.60 -12.85
N LEU A 44 2.52 11.71 -13.53
CA LEU A 44 3.58 11.81 -14.52
C LEU A 44 4.84 12.37 -13.87
N CYS A 45 5.93 11.60 -13.87
CA CYS A 45 7.22 12.02 -13.34
C CYS A 45 8.39 11.71 -14.31
N PRO A 46 8.71 12.64 -15.23
CA PRO A 46 9.79 12.45 -16.21
C PRO A 46 11.18 12.31 -15.59
N ALA A 47 11.41 12.91 -14.42
CA ALA A 47 12.68 12.84 -13.72
C ALA A 47 13.09 11.39 -13.36
N LEU A 48 12.11 10.47 -13.22
CA LEU A 48 12.39 9.07 -12.93
C LEU A 48 12.99 8.29 -14.12
N GLN A 49 12.94 8.82 -15.34
CA GLN A 49 13.66 8.25 -16.48
C GLN A 49 15.18 8.40 -16.32
N LYS A 50 15.62 9.46 -15.63
CA LYS A 50 17.02 9.82 -15.41
C LYS A 50 17.54 9.41 -14.02
N LYS A 51 16.77 8.62 -13.26
CA LYS A 51 17.19 8.15 -11.94
C LYS A 51 18.64 7.65 -12.05
N PRO A 52 19.58 8.09 -11.18
CA PRO A 52 20.92 7.57 -11.20
C PRO A 52 20.81 6.07 -10.97
N VAL A 53 20.98 5.34 -12.08
CA VAL A 53 20.93 3.89 -12.18
C VAL A 53 21.89 3.28 -11.14
N ALA A 54 22.93 4.03 -10.76
CA ALA A 54 23.95 3.69 -9.78
C ALA A 54 23.41 3.19 -8.42
N GLU A 55 22.53 3.87 -7.67
CA GLU A 55 22.15 3.37 -6.32
C GLU A 55 21.21 2.15 -6.36
N VAL A 56 20.33 2.08 -7.36
CA VAL A 56 19.37 0.98 -7.52
C VAL A 56 20.04 -0.25 -8.13
N ASP A 57 20.98 -0.06 -9.07
CA ASP A 57 21.73 -1.16 -9.66
C ASP A 57 22.89 -1.61 -8.78
N LEU A 58 23.51 -0.74 -7.95
CA LEU A 58 24.43 -1.18 -6.89
C LEU A 58 23.70 -2.04 -5.84
N ALA A 59 22.44 -1.74 -5.52
CA ALA A 59 21.63 -2.59 -4.66
C ALA A 59 21.33 -3.95 -5.34
N LYS A 60 21.02 -3.96 -6.65
CA LYS A 60 20.80 -5.20 -7.42
C LYS A 60 22.08 -6.01 -7.68
N GLU A 61 23.23 -5.36 -7.83
CA GLU A 61 24.55 -6.01 -7.98
C GLU A 61 25.03 -6.59 -6.66
N LYS A 62 24.85 -5.90 -5.53
CA LYS A 62 25.17 -6.44 -4.19
C LYS A 62 24.25 -7.60 -3.77
N ILE A 63 23.00 -7.61 -4.27
CA ILE A 63 22.10 -8.77 -4.15
C ILE A 63 22.68 -10.01 -4.85
N LYS A 64 23.44 -9.85 -5.96
CA LYS A 64 24.17 -10.97 -6.60
C LYS A 64 25.42 -11.41 -5.83
N GLU A 65 25.99 -10.56 -4.98
CA GLU A 65 27.17 -10.87 -4.14
C GLU A 65 26.81 -11.40 -2.73
N GLY A 66 25.54 -11.70 -2.45
CA GLY A 66 25.12 -12.31 -1.19
C GLY A 66 25.12 -11.37 0.03
N THR A 67 25.45 -10.09 -0.14
CA THR A 67 25.27 -9.06 0.90
C THR A 67 24.07 -8.20 0.53
N GLN A 68 22.91 -8.55 1.06
CA GLN A 68 21.70 -7.75 0.85
C GLN A 68 21.89 -6.40 1.56
N PHE A 69 22.25 -5.37 0.80
CA PHE A 69 22.30 -4.00 1.31
C PHE A 69 20.89 -3.58 1.69
N ASP A 70 20.60 -3.61 2.99
CA ASP A 70 19.34 -3.21 3.56
C ASP A 70 19.42 -1.73 3.98
N ALA A 71 18.78 -0.87 3.19
CA ALA A 71 18.77 0.58 3.36
C ALA A 71 18.15 1.04 4.69
N PHE A 72 17.54 0.13 5.43
CA PHE A 72 16.91 0.38 6.73
C PHE A 72 17.73 -0.20 7.90
N THR A 73 18.98 -0.60 7.66
CA THR A 73 19.89 -1.03 8.74
C THR A 73 20.48 0.19 9.45
N PRO A 74 20.53 0.23 10.79
CA PRO A 74 21.25 1.26 11.52
C PRO A 74 22.76 1.31 11.16
N PRO A 75 23.42 2.47 11.28
CA PRO A 75 22.89 3.75 11.74
C PRO A 75 22.00 4.43 10.69
N TYR A 76 20.88 5.00 11.14
CA TYR A 76 19.96 5.72 10.25
C TYR A 76 20.54 7.09 9.87
N ASN A 77 20.20 7.56 8.67
CA ASN A 77 20.46 8.94 8.28
C ASN A 77 19.67 9.88 9.21
N PRO A 78 20.34 10.77 9.98
CA PRO A 78 19.67 11.64 10.94
C PRO A 78 18.64 12.58 10.30
N SER A 79 18.87 13.00 9.04
CA SER A 79 17.96 13.88 8.30
C SER A 79 16.68 13.14 7.87
N LEU A 80 16.75 11.82 7.67
CA LEU A 80 15.60 11.01 7.27
C LEU A 80 14.91 10.33 8.46
N HIS A 81 15.59 10.23 9.61
CA HIS A 81 15.02 9.67 10.85
C HIS A 81 14.00 10.65 11.45
N VAL A 82 12.74 10.23 11.56
CA VAL A 82 11.67 11.04 12.16
C VAL A 82 11.57 10.78 13.65
N GLY A 83 11.53 9.50 14.04
CA GLY A 83 11.43 9.09 15.43
C GLY A 83 11.30 7.58 15.58
N ASP A 84 11.20 7.13 16.82
CA ASP A 84 11.06 5.73 17.17
C ASP A 84 9.73 5.48 17.90
N LEU A 85 9.11 4.35 17.58
CA LEU A 85 7.91 3.82 18.24
C LEU A 85 8.24 2.46 18.83
N GLU A 86 7.66 2.18 19.98
CA GLU A 86 7.74 0.90 20.64
C GLU A 86 6.32 0.44 20.95
N ASP A 87 6.07 -0.84 20.67
CA ASP A 87 4.85 -1.51 21.06
C ASP A 87 5.03 -2.17 22.43
N ASP A 88 3.95 -2.26 23.21
CA ASP A 88 3.98 -2.87 24.55
C ASP A 88 4.40 -4.36 24.51
N GLY A 89 4.22 -5.03 23.37
CA GLY A 89 4.69 -6.40 23.10
C GLY A 89 6.17 -6.50 22.70
N GLY A 90 6.94 -5.42 22.77
CA GLY A 90 8.39 -5.38 22.53
C GLY A 90 8.80 -5.19 21.06
N THR A 91 7.85 -5.06 20.14
CA THR A 91 8.20 -4.75 18.74
C THR A 91 8.64 -3.30 18.63
N ASN A 92 9.83 -3.10 18.08
CA ASN A 92 10.44 -1.79 17.94
C ASN A 92 10.40 -1.31 16.50
N TYR A 93 9.99 -0.06 16.30
CA TYR A 93 9.88 0.57 14.99
C TYR A 93 10.70 1.84 14.89
N VAL A 94 11.13 2.13 13.67
CA VAL A 94 11.69 3.42 13.27
C VAL A 94 10.80 4.04 12.22
N VAL A 95 10.53 5.34 12.36
CA VAL A 95 9.81 6.13 11.36
C VAL A 95 10.83 6.91 10.54
N LEU A 96 10.83 6.69 9.22
CA LEU A 96 11.78 7.28 8.28
C LEU A 96 11.04 8.06 7.19
N LEU A 97 11.60 9.17 6.72
CA LEU A 97 11.15 9.81 5.49
C LEU A 97 11.58 8.97 4.28
N ASN A 98 10.76 8.96 3.24
CA ASN A 98 11.17 8.33 1.98
C ASN A 98 12.23 9.19 1.29
N LYS A 99 13.46 8.65 1.17
CA LYS A 99 14.58 9.29 0.46
C LYS A 99 14.22 9.70 -0.97
N PHE A 100 13.39 8.93 -1.67
CA PHE A 100 13.00 9.17 -3.06
C PHE A 100 11.52 9.54 -3.15
N ALA A 101 11.17 10.70 -2.58
CA ALA A 101 9.78 11.13 -2.45
C ALA A 101 9.20 11.69 -3.77
N LEU A 102 8.07 11.12 -4.20
CA LEU A 102 7.20 11.69 -5.24
C LEU A 102 6.11 12.59 -4.68
N LEU A 103 5.75 12.34 -3.42
CA LEU A 103 4.73 13.05 -2.66
C LEU A 103 5.41 13.68 -1.45
N PRO A 104 5.08 14.95 -1.13
CA PRO A 104 5.57 15.57 0.10
C PRO A 104 5.13 14.72 1.29
N ASP A 105 5.91 14.77 2.37
CA ASP A 105 5.57 14.11 3.63
C ASP A 105 5.34 12.58 3.55
N HIS A 106 5.79 11.91 2.49
CA HIS A 106 5.80 10.44 2.41
C HIS A 106 6.80 9.87 3.42
N PHE A 107 6.30 9.09 4.38
CA PHE A 107 7.11 8.41 5.39
C PHE A 107 6.84 6.90 5.47
N LEU A 108 7.72 6.19 6.15
CA LEU A 108 7.69 4.75 6.34
C LEU A 108 7.73 4.41 7.83
N LEU A 109 6.96 3.42 8.25
CA LEU A 109 7.09 2.71 9.53
C LEU A 109 7.84 1.41 9.28
N VAL A 110 9.03 1.26 9.85
CA VAL A 110 9.94 0.13 9.56
C VAL A 110 10.29 -0.62 10.84
N THR A 111 10.32 -1.95 10.81
CA THR A 111 10.75 -2.73 11.97
C THR A 111 12.26 -2.57 12.21
N LYS A 112 12.68 -2.24 13.43
CA LYS A 112 14.12 -2.12 13.77
C LYS A 112 14.84 -3.46 13.65
N GLU A 113 14.20 -4.51 14.12
CA GLU A 113 14.65 -5.88 13.88
C GLU A 113 14.28 -6.30 12.46
N PHE A 114 15.15 -7.11 11.84
CA PHE A 114 14.88 -7.59 10.49
C PHE A 114 13.69 -8.55 10.53
N GLN A 115 12.58 -8.11 9.96
CA GLN A 115 11.45 -8.96 9.61
C GLN A 115 11.29 -8.93 8.10
N SER A 116 10.94 -10.06 7.49
CA SER A 116 10.80 -10.12 6.03
C SER A 116 9.58 -9.33 5.55
N GLN A 117 9.71 -8.61 4.43
CA GLN A 117 8.62 -7.99 3.68
C GLN A 117 7.65 -9.04 3.07
N THR A 118 7.97 -10.33 3.18
CA THR A 118 7.07 -11.44 2.82
C THR A 118 6.26 -11.96 4.01
N SER A 119 6.47 -11.40 5.21
CA SER A 119 5.72 -11.76 6.41
C SER A 119 4.41 -10.99 6.50
N PRO A 120 3.33 -11.61 7.00
CA PRO A 120 2.07 -10.91 7.21
C PRO A 120 2.21 -9.78 8.23
N LEU A 121 1.31 -8.79 8.16
CA LEU A 121 1.19 -7.79 9.22
C LEU A 121 0.74 -8.48 10.51
N MET A 122 1.46 -8.18 11.60
CA MET A 122 1.16 -8.66 12.94
C MET A 122 0.26 -7.63 13.65
N PRO A 123 -0.43 -8.01 14.75
CA PRO A 123 -1.30 -7.08 15.48
C PRO A 123 -0.63 -5.74 15.83
N PRO A 124 0.62 -5.70 16.32
CA PRO A 124 1.32 -4.43 16.59
C PRO A 124 1.47 -3.54 15.36
N ASP A 125 1.74 -4.13 14.19
CA ASP A 125 1.90 -3.37 12.94
C ASP A 125 0.60 -2.65 12.56
N LEU A 126 -0.53 -3.36 12.72
CA LEU A 126 -1.85 -2.84 12.43
C LEU A 126 -2.24 -1.73 13.40
N VAL A 127 -2.01 -1.93 14.70
CA VAL A 127 -2.30 -0.95 15.75
C VAL A 127 -1.48 0.33 15.57
N GLN A 128 -0.17 0.22 15.41
CA GLN A 128 0.71 1.37 15.20
C GLN A 128 0.34 2.13 13.93
N THR A 129 0.00 1.41 12.86
CA THR A 129 -0.48 2.02 11.61
C THR A 129 -1.76 2.81 11.83
N TYR A 130 -2.75 2.21 12.49
CA TYR A 130 -4.03 2.87 12.76
C TYR A 130 -3.86 4.10 13.67
N PHE A 131 -3.02 4.03 14.70
CA PHE A 131 -2.75 5.15 15.59
C PHE A 131 -2.06 6.32 14.87
N LEU A 132 -1.07 6.06 14.01
CA LEU A 132 -0.46 7.10 13.19
C LEU A 132 -1.48 7.80 12.28
N LEU A 133 -2.37 7.03 11.64
CA LEU A 133 -3.46 7.59 10.82
C LEU A 133 -4.45 8.41 11.67
N ALA A 134 -4.81 7.92 12.86
CA ALA A 134 -5.76 8.58 13.74
C ALA A 134 -5.20 9.90 14.28
N GLU A 135 -3.93 9.93 14.69
CA GLU A 135 -3.26 11.16 15.12
C GLU A 135 -3.09 12.15 13.98
N ALA A 136 -2.81 11.68 12.76
CA ALA A 136 -2.80 12.55 11.59
C ALA A 136 -4.14 13.26 11.38
N ARG A 137 -5.25 12.53 11.45
CA ARG A 137 -6.59 13.12 11.34
C ARG A 137 -6.86 14.14 12.44
N LYS A 138 -6.46 13.88 13.69
CA LYS A 138 -6.62 14.83 14.82
C LYS A 138 -5.84 16.13 14.57
N LEU A 139 -4.67 16.04 13.95
CA LEU A 139 -3.83 17.18 13.56
C LEU A 139 -4.26 17.83 12.23
N GLY A 140 -5.41 17.46 11.67
CA GLY A 140 -5.94 18.01 10.42
C GLY A 140 -5.21 17.54 9.16
N LYS A 141 -4.35 16.52 9.26
CA LYS A 141 -3.67 15.90 8.14
C LYS A 141 -4.41 14.64 7.70
N GLN A 142 -4.39 14.34 6.41
CA GLN A 142 -5.05 13.15 5.86
C GLN A 142 -4.02 12.24 5.23
N TYR A 143 -3.98 11.00 5.70
CA TYR A 143 -3.09 9.95 5.22
C TYR A 143 -3.87 8.66 5.02
N PHE A 144 -3.34 7.80 4.17
CA PHE A 144 -3.59 6.37 4.24
C PHE A 144 -2.26 5.64 4.28
N ALA A 145 -2.30 4.38 4.73
CA ALA A 145 -1.14 3.52 4.77
C ALA A 145 -1.28 2.39 3.74
N PHE A 146 -0.15 1.88 3.27
CA PHE A 146 -0.11 0.70 2.42
C PHE A 146 1.07 -0.21 2.73
N TYR A 147 0.88 -1.49 2.41
CA TYR A 147 1.88 -2.55 2.56
C TYR A 147 1.96 -3.39 1.28
N ASN A 148 3.17 -3.68 0.83
CA ASN A 148 3.43 -4.54 -0.32
C ASN A 148 4.03 -5.86 0.20
N CYS A 149 3.23 -6.93 0.29
CA CYS A 149 3.68 -8.21 0.83
C CYS A 149 4.00 -9.20 -0.29
N GLY A 150 5.22 -9.76 -0.29
CA GLY A 150 5.61 -10.80 -1.23
C GLY A 150 6.22 -10.28 -2.55
N GLU A 151 6.82 -11.20 -3.30
CA GLU A 151 7.65 -10.91 -4.48
C GLU A 151 6.88 -10.22 -5.62
N HIS A 152 5.59 -10.50 -5.77
CA HIS A 152 4.76 -9.96 -6.86
C HIS A 152 3.97 -8.70 -6.46
N SER A 153 4.19 -8.16 -5.28
CA SER A 153 3.42 -7.03 -4.74
C SER A 153 3.92 -5.64 -5.19
N GLY A 154 5.07 -5.59 -5.87
CA GLY A 154 5.79 -4.35 -6.17
C GLY A 154 6.64 -3.83 -4.98
N ALA A 155 6.98 -4.70 -4.03
CA ALA A 155 7.91 -4.38 -2.94
C ALA A 155 9.35 -4.24 -3.47
N SER A 156 10.07 -3.22 -3.00
CA SER A 156 11.45 -2.94 -3.43
C SER A 156 12.51 -3.19 -2.37
N GLN A 157 12.12 -3.38 -1.10
CA GLN A 157 13.01 -3.57 0.03
C GLN A 157 12.62 -4.83 0.81
N PRO A 158 13.59 -5.61 1.32
CA PRO A 158 13.34 -6.92 1.93
C PRO A 158 12.89 -6.85 3.38
N ARG A 159 13.19 -5.76 4.08
CA ARG A 159 12.78 -5.55 5.47
C ARG A 159 11.36 -5.01 5.52
N LYS A 160 10.59 -5.47 6.51
CA LYS A 160 9.21 -5.09 6.78
C LYS A 160 9.05 -3.58 6.98
N HIS A 161 8.31 -2.95 6.07
CA HIS A 161 7.98 -1.54 6.13
C HIS A 161 6.57 -1.27 5.59
N ILE A 162 5.85 -0.38 6.28
CA ILE A 162 4.53 0.16 5.91
C ILE A 162 4.73 1.61 5.48
N GLN A 163 4.10 2.01 4.38
CA GLN A 163 4.27 3.33 3.79
C GLN A 163 3.03 4.18 4.01
N PHE A 164 3.22 5.47 4.28
CA PHE A 164 2.15 6.42 4.55
C PHE A 164 2.20 7.55 3.53
N ILE A 165 1.07 7.83 2.91
CA ILE A 165 0.94 8.81 1.85
C ILE A 165 -0.14 9.82 2.20
N PRO A 166 0.15 11.14 2.08
CA PRO A 166 -0.88 12.13 2.24
C PRO A 166 -1.86 12.09 1.07
N VAL A 167 -3.13 12.36 1.36
CA VAL A 167 -4.20 12.44 0.36
C VAL A 167 -4.85 13.81 0.40
N HIS A 168 -4.98 14.42 -0.78
CA HIS A 168 -5.57 15.75 -0.92
C HIS A 168 -7.11 15.68 -0.78
N ASP A 169 -7.74 14.64 -1.33
CA ASP A 169 -9.20 14.46 -1.35
C ASP A 169 -9.71 13.51 -0.25
N LYS A 170 -9.17 13.64 0.98
CA LYS A 170 -9.48 12.87 2.21
C LYS A 170 -9.17 11.36 2.19
N ASN A 171 -9.30 10.67 1.06
CA ASN A 171 -9.07 9.23 0.92
C ASN A 171 -8.42 8.91 -0.44
N PRO A 172 -7.77 7.74 -0.60
CA PRO A 172 -7.32 7.28 -1.91
C PRO A 172 -8.52 7.09 -2.87
N PRO A 173 -8.35 7.27 -4.20
CA PRO A 173 -9.45 7.21 -5.16
C PRO A 173 -10.31 5.94 -5.09
N ILE A 174 -9.70 4.78 -4.83
CA ILE A 174 -10.44 3.50 -4.75
C ILE A 174 -11.51 3.49 -3.64
N GLU A 175 -11.37 4.36 -2.65
CA GLU A 175 -12.23 4.39 -1.48
C GLU A 175 -13.66 4.83 -1.79
N VAL A 176 -13.86 5.49 -2.92
CA VAL A 176 -15.20 5.80 -3.45
C VAL A 176 -16.04 4.53 -3.59
N LEU A 177 -15.46 3.43 -4.08
CA LEU A 177 -16.19 2.17 -4.26
C LEU A 177 -16.53 1.51 -2.92
N ALA A 178 -15.58 1.50 -1.98
CA ALA A 178 -15.76 0.88 -0.68
C ALA A 178 -16.75 1.63 0.22
N LYS A 179 -16.85 2.96 0.08
CA LYS A 179 -17.87 3.78 0.74
C LYS A 179 -19.25 3.59 0.12
N ALA A 180 -19.32 3.45 -1.21
CA ALA A 180 -20.58 3.24 -1.92
C ALA A 180 -21.17 1.84 -1.72
N ALA A 181 -20.37 0.85 -1.30
CA ALA A 181 -20.84 -0.52 -1.09
C ALA A 181 -21.92 -0.60 0.00
N ASN A 182 -23.09 -1.12 -0.36
CA ASN A 182 -24.14 -1.42 0.61
C ASN A 182 -23.88 -2.82 1.20
N LEU A 183 -23.68 -2.90 2.52
CA LEU A 183 -23.33 -4.14 3.20
C LEU A 183 -24.55 -4.71 3.92
N GLU A 184 -24.90 -5.95 3.59
CA GLU A 184 -25.93 -6.70 4.32
C GLU A 184 -25.47 -7.04 5.75
N VAL A 185 -24.16 -7.31 5.91
CA VAL A 185 -23.53 -7.58 7.20
C VAL A 185 -22.32 -6.66 7.36
N GLN A 186 -22.35 -5.78 8.36
CA GLN A 186 -21.34 -4.72 8.52
C GLN A 186 -19.96 -5.25 8.96
N ASP A 187 -19.92 -6.33 9.75
CA ASP A 187 -18.68 -6.86 10.34
C ASP A 187 -18.09 -8.04 9.54
N LYS A 188 -18.28 -8.06 8.22
CA LYS A 188 -17.73 -9.09 7.34
C LYS A 188 -16.95 -8.49 6.18
N PRO A 189 -15.91 -9.19 5.69
CA PRO A 189 -15.25 -8.77 4.47
C PRO A 189 -16.21 -8.89 3.28
N PHE A 190 -16.07 -7.98 2.32
CA PHE A 190 -16.82 -7.94 1.07
C PHE A 190 -15.87 -7.69 -0.09
N SER A 191 -16.36 -7.85 -1.32
CA SER A 191 -15.56 -7.58 -2.52
C SER A 191 -16.13 -6.43 -3.35
N LEU A 192 -15.25 -5.65 -3.97
CA LEU A 192 -15.64 -4.60 -4.90
C LEU A 192 -15.96 -5.20 -6.28
N THR A 193 -17.23 -5.56 -6.49
CA THR A 193 -17.69 -6.26 -7.70
C THR A 193 -17.61 -5.43 -8.98
N ALA A 194 -17.52 -4.10 -8.86
CA ALA A 194 -17.29 -3.17 -9.97
C ALA A 194 -15.89 -3.33 -10.60
N LEU A 195 -14.94 -3.93 -9.87
CA LEU A 195 -13.57 -4.15 -10.35
C LEU A 195 -13.47 -5.50 -11.09
N PRO A 196 -12.65 -5.59 -12.14
CA PRO A 196 -12.45 -6.83 -12.89
C PRO A 196 -11.56 -7.83 -12.14
N TYR A 197 -10.84 -7.38 -11.11
CA TYR A 197 -9.94 -8.18 -10.28
C TYR A 197 -10.48 -8.34 -8.84
N ALA A 198 -9.91 -9.31 -8.12
CA ALA A 198 -10.15 -9.54 -6.71
C ALA A 198 -9.66 -8.34 -5.89
N HIS A 199 -10.58 -7.71 -5.18
CA HIS A 199 -10.31 -6.64 -4.22
C HIS A 199 -11.22 -6.85 -3.03
N TYR A 200 -10.64 -7.24 -1.90
CA TYR A 200 -11.38 -7.55 -0.68
C TYR A 200 -11.25 -6.40 0.30
N VAL A 201 -12.34 -6.07 0.97
CA VAL A 201 -12.45 -4.91 1.85
C VAL A 201 -13.16 -5.30 3.13
N PHE A 202 -12.66 -4.83 4.26
CA PHE A 202 -13.36 -4.86 5.54
C PHE A 202 -13.64 -3.42 5.96
N ARG A 203 -14.91 -3.11 6.25
CA ARG A 203 -15.31 -1.80 6.77
C ARG A 203 -15.19 -1.79 8.28
N PHE A 204 -14.43 -0.85 8.82
CA PHE A 204 -14.29 -0.71 10.27
C PHE A 204 -15.57 -0.19 10.91
N PRO A 205 -15.85 -0.57 12.18
CA PRO A 205 -16.93 0.05 12.94
C PRO A 205 -16.71 1.56 13.08
N ASN A 206 -17.75 2.36 12.87
CA ASN A 206 -17.66 3.83 12.94
C ASN A 206 -17.11 4.35 14.28
N GLN A 207 -17.37 3.62 15.37
CA GLN A 207 -16.91 3.95 16.72
C GLN A 207 -15.54 3.37 17.06
N LEU A 208 -14.84 2.71 16.13
CA LEU A 208 -13.48 2.18 16.33
C LEU A 208 -12.51 3.20 16.96
N PRO A 209 -12.51 4.51 16.61
CA PRO A 209 -11.65 5.50 17.27
C PRO A 209 -11.91 5.71 18.77
N SER A 210 -13.07 5.28 19.29
CA SER A 210 -13.46 5.41 20.70
C SER A 210 -13.21 4.15 21.52
N TYR A 211 -12.79 3.06 20.87
CA TYR A 211 -12.50 1.79 21.54
C TYR A 211 -11.18 1.83 22.33
N THR A 212 -11.06 0.91 23.28
CA THR A 212 -9.78 0.65 23.95
C THR A 212 -8.77 0.06 22.97
N GLN A 213 -7.47 0.18 23.28
CA GLN A 213 -6.39 -0.37 22.45
C GLN A 213 -6.59 -1.86 22.16
N ASP A 214 -6.86 -2.69 23.18
CA ASP A 214 -7.12 -4.12 23.02
C ASP A 214 -8.27 -4.41 22.04
N LYS A 215 -9.33 -3.59 22.10
CA LYS A 215 -10.49 -3.79 21.22
C LYS A 215 -10.19 -3.33 19.80
N ILE A 216 -9.41 -2.28 19.62
CA ILE A 216 -8.89 -1.85 18.31
C ILE A 216 -8.04 -2.97 17.71
N GLU A 217 -7.10 -3.52 18.47
CA GLU A 217 -6.23 -4.62 18.03
C GLU A 217 -7.04 -5.84 17.58
N GLN A 218 -8.02 -6.26 18.37
CA GLN A 218 -8.92 -7.37 18.04
C GLN A 218 -9.64 -7.14 16.71
N VAL A 219 -10.21 -5.94 16.50
CA VAL A 219 -10.94 -5.61 15.27
C VAL A 219 -10.00 -5.61 14.08
N LEU A 220 -8.84 -4.96 14.19
CA LEU A 220 -7.87 -4.87 13.10
C LEU A 220 -7.31 -6.24 12.71
N SER A 221 -7.00 -7.07 13.71
CA SER A 221 -6.44 -8.41 13.51
C SER A 221 -7.48 -9.36 12.91
N SER A 222 -8.73 -9.32 13.41
CA SER A 222 -9.83 -10.10 12.82
C SER A 222 -10.12 -9.68 11.39
N ALA A 223 -10.13 -8.37 11.10
CA ALA A 223 -10.30 -7.84 9.76
C ALA A 223 -9.19 -8.36 8.83
N PHE A 224 -7.93 -8.20 9.23
CA PHE A 224 -6.77 -8.62 8.45
C PHE A 224 -6.79 -10.13 8.16
N LEU A 225 -7.03 -10.98 9.17
CA LEU A 225 -7.07 -12.42 9.00
C LEU A 225 -8.21 -12.87 8.09
N SER A 226 -9.41 -12.28 8.24
CA SER A 226 -10.56 -12.61 7.38
C SER A 226 -10.32 -12.24 5.91
N LEU A 227 -9.67 -11.11 5.66
CA LEU A 227 -9.29 -10.68 4.32
C LEU A 227 -8.15 -11.54 3.75
N LEU A 228 -7.20 -11.95 4.58
CA LEU A 228 -6.08 -12.79 4.18
C LEU A 228 -6.57 -14.19 3.77
N ASP A 229 -7.59 -14.72 4.45
CA ASP A 229 -8.22 -15.98 4.07
C ASP A 229 -8.81 -15.91 2.64
N LEU A 230 -9.50 -14.82 2.29
CA LEU A 230 -10.00 -14.58 0.93
C LEU A 230 -8.86 -14.48 -0.10
N VAL A 231 -7.75 -13.80 0.25
CA VAL A 231 -6.54 -13.75 -0.59
C VAL A 231 -5.99 -15.15 -0.85
N VAL A 232 -5.81 -15.95 0.20
CA VAL A 232 -5.28 -17.31 0.11
C VAL A 232 -6.23 -18.20 -0.72
N SER A 233 -7.54 -18.09 -0.49
CA SER A 233 -8.55 -18.83 -1.26
C SER A 233 -8.50 -18.48 -2.75
N THR A 234 -8.40 -17.18 -3.08
CA THR A 234 -8.27 -16.71 -4.47
C THR A 234 -7.01 -17.24 -5.14
N VAL A 235 -5.87 -17.18 -4.44
CA VAL A 235 -4.59 -17.68 -4.94
C VAL A 235 -4.63 -19.19 -5.17
N ARG A 236 -5.25 -19.96 -4.26
CA ARG A 236 -5.37 -21.42 -4.39
C ARG A 236 -6.23 -21.87 -5.57
N LEU A 237 -7.16 -21.02 -6.02
CA LEU A 237 -8.09 -21.31 -7.11
C LEU A 237 -7.60 -20.80 -8.48
N ASP A 238 -6.49 -20.06 -8.53
CA ASP A 238 -5.90 -19.60 -9.78
C ASP A 238 -4.85 -20.61 -10.29
N PRO A 239 -5.10 -21.30 -11.42
CA PRO A 239 -4.20 -22.33 -11.93
C PRO A 239 -2.90 -21.77 -12.53
N GLU A 240 -2.85 -20.47 -12.80
CA GLU A 240 -1.70 -19.78 -13.38
C GLU A 240 -0.88 -19.04 -12.31
N TYR A 241 -1.22 -19.21 -11.02
CA TYR A 241 -0.50 -18.52 -9.95
C TYR A 241 0.96 -19.00 -9.85
N PRO A 242 1.93 -18.09 -9.77
CA PRO A 242 3.34 -18.46 -9.60
C PRO A 242 3.57 -19.31 -8.33
N PRO A 243 4.47 -20.31 -8.37
CA PRO A 243 4.78 -21.10 -7.18
C PRO A 243 5.44 -20.21 -6.12
N GLY A 244 4.98 -20.33 -4.87
CA GLY A 244 5.56 -19.59 -3.75
C GLY A 244 4.53 -19.15 -2.72
N ARG A 245 4.92 -18.16 -1.90
CA ARG A 245 4.02 -17.54 -0.92
C ARG A 245 3.07 -16.57 -1.63
N PRO A 246 1.80 -16.47 -1.20
CA PRO A 246 0.89 -15.45 -1.70
C PRO A 246 1.48 -14.05 -1.57
N SER A 247 1.50 -13.32 -2.69
CA SER A 247 1.78 -11.90 -2.73
C SER A 247 0.47 -11.11 -2.70
N TYR A 248 0.44 -10.00 -1.98
CA TYR A 248 -0.74 -9.15 -1.88
C TYR A 248 -0.36 -7.72 -1.52
N ASN A 249 -1.27 -6.78 -1.82
CA ASN A 249 -1.21 -5.43 -1.29
C ASN A 249 -2.21 -5.26 -0.16
N VAL A 250 -1.85 -4.43 0.81
CA VAL A 250 -2.75 -3.96 1.87
C VAL A 250 -2.90 -2.45 1.73
N LEU A 251 -4.12 -1.93 1.85
CA LEU A 251 -4.41 -0.52 2.05
C LEU A 251 -5.14 -0.37 3.39
N ILE A 252 -4.77 0.63 4.18
CA ILE A 252 -5.40 0.91 5.48
C ILE A 252 -5.75 2.39 5.53
N THR A 253 -7.04 2.68 5.67
CA THR A 253 -7.57 4.00 6.00
C THR A 253 -8.15 3.97 7.41
N LEU A 254 -8.81 5.06 7.83
CA LEU A 254 -9.54 5.07 9.10
C LEU A 254 -10.92 4.43 9.01
N GLU A 255 -11.39 4.10 7.80
CA GLU A 255 -12.71 3.56 7.54
C GLU A 255 -12.65 2.12 7.02
N HIS A 256 -11.58 1.75 6.32
CA HIS A 256 -11.48 0.45 5.65
C HIS A 256 -10.07 -0.14 5.68
N MET A 257 -10.03 -1.47 5.61
CA MET A 257 -8.84 -2.24 5.26
C MET A 257 -9.09 -2.97 3.95
N HIS A 258 -8.14 -2.92 3.02
CA HIS A 258 -8.23 -3.60 1.73
C HIS A 258 -7.10 -4.58 1.58
N LEU A 259 -7.40 -5.78 1.07
CA LEU A 259 -6.40 -6.73 0.61
C LEU A 259 -6.65 -7.08 -0.86
N ILE A 260 -5.56 -7.06 -1.64
CA ILE A 260 -5.58 -7.32 -3.07
C ILE A 260 -4.56 -8.42 -3.38
N PRO A 261 -4.98 -9.63 -3.80
CA PRO A 261 -4.06 -10.69 -4.20
C PRO A 261 -3.32 -10.29 -5.49
N ARG A 262 -2.01 -10.58 -5.55
CA ARG A 262 -1.11 -10.17 -6.63
C ARG A 262 -0.37 -11.38 -7.22
N LYS A 263 -0.26 -11.42 -8.54
CA LYS A 263 0.49 -12.47 -9.27
C LYS A 263 1.69 -11.95 -10.07
N GLN A 264 1.75 -10.65 -10.34
CA GLN A 264 2.90 -9.99 -10.97
C GLN A 264 2.89 -8.49 -10.64
N ASP A 265 4.05 -7.84 -10.73
CA ASP A 265 4.26 -6.43 -10.37
C ASP A 265 4.48 -5.50 -11.58
N VAL A 266 4.72 -6.06 -12.76
CA VAL A 266 4.97 -5.30 -14.00
C VAL A 266 4.08 -5.82 -15.13
N TYR A 267 3.38 -4.89 -15.78
CA TYR A 267 2.61 -5.15 -16.99
C TYR A 267 3.35 -4.56 -18.19
N THR A 268 3.46 -5.31 -19.29
CA THR A 268 4.02 -4.79 -20.54
C THR A 268 2.87 -4.51 -21.50
N ILE A 269 2.66 -3.25 -21.86
CA ILE A 269 1.63 -2.84 -22.81
C ILE A 269 1.97 -3.43 -24.18
N PRO A 270 1.16 -4.34 -24.75
CA PRO A 270 1.53 -5.10 -25.94
C PRO A 270 1.85 -4.23 -27.16
N GLU A 271 1.11 -3.14 -27.37
CA GLU A 271 1.28 -2.27 -28.54
C GLU A 271 2.59 -1.48 -28.54
N THR A 272 3.06 -1.06 -27.36
CA THR A 272 4.19 -0.13 -27.23
C THR A 272 5.43 -0.75 -26.60
N GLY A 273 5.27 -1.89 -25.92
CA GLY A 273 6.32 -2.51 -25.12
C GLY A 273 6.65 -1.76 -23.82
N TYR A 274 5.90 -0.70 -23.47
CA TYR A 274 6.11 0.03 -22.22
C TYR A 274 5.78 -0.83 -21.00
N LYS A 275 6.63 -0.73 -19.97
CA LYS A 275 6.50 -1.49 -18.73
C LYS A 275 5.90 -0.62 -17.62
N VAL A 276 4.68 -0.94 -17.22
CA VAL A 276 3.97 -0.31 -16.11
C VAL A 276 4.19 -1.13 -14.84
N SER A 277 4.98 -0.61 -13.91
CA SER A 277 5.21 -1.24 -12.61
C SER A 277 4.19 -0.72 -11.60
N VAL A 278 3.52 -1.63 -10.89
CA VAL A 278 2.43 -1.30 -9.97
C VAL A 278 2.63 -1.99 -8.61
N ASN A 279 2.63 -1.16 -7.58
CA ASN A 279 2.53 -1.58 -6.18
C ASN A 279 1.12 -1.26 -5.63
N ALA A 280 0.94 -1.31 -4.31
CA ALA A 280 -0.34 -1.00 -3.67
C ALA A 280 -0.96 0.35 -4.10
N LEU A 281 -0.16 1.37 -4.44
CA LEU A 281 -0.69 2.67 -4.85
C LEU A 281 -1.51 2.59 -6.14
N GLY A 282 -1.12 1.77 -7.11
CA GLY A 282 -1.94 1.63 -8.33
C GLY A 282 -3.31 1.03 -8.04
N PHE A 283 -3.38 0.09 -7.10
CA PHE A 283 -4.65 -0.47 -6.61
C PHE A 283 -5.42 0.48 -5.68
N ALA A 284 -4.75 1.47 -5.08
CA ALA A 284 -5.37 2.57 -4.38
C ALA A 284 -5.98 3.61 -5.36
N GLY A 285 -5.73 3.45 -6.67
CA GLY A 285 -6.17 4.37 -7.71
C GLY A 285 -5.12 5.41 -8.11
N MET A 286 -3.86 5.22 -7.72
CA MET A 286 -2.76 6.17 -7.91
C MET A 286 -1.62 5.51 -8.70
N LEU A 287 -1.61 5.71 -10.03
CA LEU A 287 -0.59 5.14 -10.92
C LEU A 287 0.58 6.10 -11.14
N LEU A 288 1.70 5.56 -11.60
CA LEU A 288 2.91 6.31 -11.91
C LEU A 288 3.38 5.98 -13.33
N VAL A 289 3.56 7.01 -14.15
CA VAL A 289 4.16 6.93 -15.48
C VAL A 289 5.33 7.88 -15.59
N LYS A 290 6.28 7.56 -16.45
CA LYS A 290 7.54 8.29 -16.59
C LYS A 290 7.57 9.20 -17.82
N SER A 291 6.61 9.09 -18.72
CA SER A 291 6.54 9.95 -19.91
C SER A 291 5.11 10.16 -20.38
N ASN A 292 4.91 11.16 -21.25
CA ASN A 292 3.61 11.42 -21.87
C ASN A 292 3.21 10.28 -22.83
N GLU A 293 4.19 9.59 -23.41
CA GLU A 293 3.96 8.43 -24.27
C GLU A 293 3.47 7.23 -23.44
N GLU A 294 4.08 6.99 -22.28
CA GLU A 294 3.59 5.97 -21.32
C GLU A 294 2.17 6.30 -20.83
N LEU A 295 1.88 7.57 -20.56
CA LEU A 295 0.53 8.03 -20.19
C LEU A 295 -0.50 7.68 -21.27
N LYS A 296 -0.23 8.08 -22.52
CA LYS A 296 -1.13 7.80 -23.65
C LYS A 296 -1.30 6.30 -23.90
N ALA A 297 -0.22 5.53 -23.73
CA ALA A 297 -0.28 4.08 -23.87
C ALA A 297 -1.17 3.45 -22.79
N LEU A 298 -1.04 3.90 -21.53
CA LEU A 298 -1.88 3.45 -20.42
C LEU A 298 -3.36 3.81 -20.64
N GLU A 299 -3.64 5.02 -21.11
CA GLU A 299 -5.00 5.47 -21.43
C GLU A 299 -5.65 4.61 -22.53
N LYS A 300 -4.87 4.19 -23.53
CA LYS A 300 -5.36 3.35 -24.63
C LYS A 300 -5.62 1.91 -24.20
N GLU A 301 -4.80 1.37 -23.31
CA GLU A 301 -4.91 -0.01 -22.78
C GLU A 301 -6.04 -0.18 -21.76
N SER A 302 -6.46 0.91 -21.10
CA SER A 302 -7.28 0.95 -19.88
C SER A 302 -6.53 0.51 -18.61
N VAL A 303 -6.74 1.28 -17.53
CA VAL A 303 -6.19 0.99 -16.20
C VAL A 303 -6.75 -0.33 -15.67
N GLY A 304 -8.04 -0.60 -15.92
CA GLY A 304 -8.67 -1.85 -15.51
C GLY A 304 -8.02 -3.10 -16.11
N THR A 305 -7.63 -3.05 -17.39
CA THR A 305 -6.89 -4.14 -18.05
C THR A 305 -5.54 -4.37 -17.38
N VAL A 306 -4.79 -3.28 -17.13
CA VAL A 306 -3.48 -3.35 -16.47
C VAL A 306 -3.62 -3.97 -15.08
N LEU A 307 -4.51 -3.45 -14.24
CA LEU A 307 -4.67 -3.94 -12.86
C LEU A 307 -5.21 -5.37 -12.81
N LEU A 308 -6.09 -5.77 -13.74
CA LEU A 308 -6.54 -7.16 -13.88
C LEU A 308 -5.39 -8.11 -14.17
N SER A 309 -4.49 -7.71 -15.08
CA SER A 309 -3.32 -8.51 -15.43
C SER A 309 -2.42 -8.74 -14.21
N LEU A 310 -2.25 -7.72 -13.37
CA LEU A 310 -1.36 -7.75 -12.20
C LEU A 310 -1.98 -8.41 -10.96
N GLY A 311 -3.31 -8.37 -10.85
CA GLY A 311 -4.10 -9.01 -9.81
C GLY A 311 -4.58 -10.41 -10.21
N LEU A 312 -5.50 -10.96 -9.40
CA LEU A 312 -6.20 -12.21 -9.71
C LEU A 312 -7.67 -11.91 -9.99
N LYS A 313 -8.37 -12.83 -10.67
CA LYS A 313 -9.82 -12.73 -10.85
C LYS A 313 -10.53 -12.98 -9.52
N ASN A 314 -11.64 -12.29 -9.32
CA ASN A 314 -12.48 -12.51 -8.14
C ASN A 314 -13.24 -13.84 -8.26
N VAL A 315 -13.00 -14.77 -7.33
CA VAL A 315 -13.63 -16.09 -7.26
C VAL A 315 -14.80 -16.14 -6.26
N HIS A 316 -15.00 -15.09 -5.47
CA HIS A 316 -16.02 -15.00 -4.43
C HIS A 316 -17.25 -14.19 -4.86
N LYS A 317 -17.43 -13.94 -6.16
CA LYS A 317 -18.60 -13.22 -6.71
C LYS A 317 -19.93 -13.89 -6.35
N THR A 318 -19.93 -15.20 -6.14
CA THR A 318 -21.14 -16.01 -5.85
C THR A 318 -21.31 -16.35 -4.37
N GLN A 319 -20.21 -16.50 -3.62
CA GLN A 319 -20.26 -17.00 -2.23
C GLN A 319 -20.67 -15.97 -1.17
N ILE A 320 -20.76 -14.68 -1.52
CA ILE A 320 -21.18 -13.63 -0.59
C ILE A 320 -22.71 -13.38 -0.70
N GLY A 321 -23.40 -14.02 -1.66
CA GLY A 321 -24.86 -13.90 -1.89
C GLY A 321 -25.70 -15.15 -1.61
N ASP A 322 -25.11 -16.34 -1.48
CA ASP A 322 -25.88 -17.62 -1.44
C ASP A 322 -25.58 -18.45 -0.16
N ILE A 323 -25.97 -17.94 1.02
CA ILE A 323 -26.13 -18.79 2.24
C ILE A 323 -27.61 -18.85 2.66
N THR A 324 -28.55 -18.57 1.74
CA THR A 324 -30.01 -18.58 2.03
C THR A 324 -30.81 -19.57 1.20
N ALA A 325 -30.19 -20.49 0.47
CA ALA A 325 -30.90 -21.53 -0.26
C ALA A 325 -30.22 -22.88 -0.10
N GLU A 326 -30.42 -23.53 1.05
CA GLU A 326 -30.47 -25.00 1.20
C GLU A 326 -30.76 -25.36 2.67
N VAL A 327 -31.98 -25.05 3.11
CA VAL A 327 -32.69 -25.84 4.12
C VAL A 327 -34.17 -25.85 3.70
N GLU A 328 -34.51 -26.76 2.81
CA GLU A 328 -35.86 -27.37 2.77
C GLU A 328 -35.79 -28.74 3.44
#